data_AF-A0A2N9X4Q9-F1
#
_entry.id   AF-A0A2N9X4Q9-F1
#
_cell.length_a   1.000
_cell.length_b   1.000
_cell.length_c   1.000
_cell.angle_alpha   90.00
_cell.angle_beta   90.00
_cell.angle_gamma   90.00
#
_symmetry.space_group_name_H-M   'P 1'
#
loop_
_entity.id
_entity.type
_entity.pdbx_description
1 polymer ?
#
loop_
_entity_poly.entity_id
_entity_poly.type
_entity_poly.pdbx_seq_one_letter_code
_entity_poly.pdbx_strand_id
1 'polypeptide(L)'
;MKIIFCLITIALLCGCMTPKGDYHIVAEDEFGRDLAPNIKFVAQNGTGITSTKISLCAVSPGAIIRVYDLHTNEEIKSLSPRKCR
;
A
#
# COMPACT_ATOMS: atom_id res chain seq x y z
N MET A 1 -6.82 13.96 49.87
CA MET A 1 -6.01 14.49 48.76
C MET A 1 -5.19 13.33 48.16
N LYS A 2 -5.67 12.28 47.48
CA LYS A 2 -6.77 11.96 46.56
C LYS A 2 -6.74 12.79 45.26
N ILE A 3 -6.26 12.13 44.19
CA ILE A 3 -6.40 12.45 42.75
C ILE A 3 -5.23 13.24 42.11
N ILE A 4 -3.96 12.81 42.24
CA ILE A 4 -2.86 13.34 41.39
C ILE A 4 -1.88 12.22 40.98
N PHE A 5 -2.35 11.06 40.49
CA PHE A 5 -1.42 10.04 39.98
C PHE A 5 -1.91 9.20 38.80
N CYS A 6 -2.99 9.60 38.12
CA CYS A 6 -3.67 8.70 37.18
C CYS A 6 -3.79 9.19 35.73
N LEU A 7 -3.04 10.22 35.31
CA LEU A 7 -3.33 10.90 34.05
C LEU A 7 -2.25 10.87 32.96
N ILE A 8 -1.17 10.10 33.10
CA ILE A 8 -0.05 10.12 32.13
C ILE A 8 0.09 8.82 31.32
N THR A 9 -0.63 7.75 31.64
CA THR A 9 -0.43 6.43 31.00
C THR A 9 -1.27 6.14 29.75
N ILE A 10 -2.12 7.05 29.28
CA ILE A 10 -3.12 6.72 28.23
C ILE A 10 -2.67 7.10 26.80
N ALA A 11 -1.58 7.83 26.60
CA ALA A 11 -1.28 8.44 25.29
C ALA A 11 -0.31 7.68 24.37
N LEU A 12 -0.04 6.37 24.58
CA LEU A 12 0.94 5.62 23.77
C LEU A 12 0.37 4.41 23.00
N LEU A 13 -0.89 4.48 22.59
CA LEU A 13 -1.46 3.55 21.59
C LEU A 13 -1.67 4.27 20.26
N CYS A 14 -0.63 4.94 19.75
CA CYS A 14 -0.51 5.12 18.30
C CYS A 14 -0.21 3.75 17.71
N GLY A 15 -1.24 2.91 17.60
CA GLY A 15 -1.14 1.63 16.90
C GLY A 15 -0.57 1.91 15.52
N CYS A 16 0.55 1.30 15.18
CA CYS A 16 1.03 1.27 13.81
C CYS A 16 -0.11 0.70 12.96
N MET A 17 -0.78 1.56 12.18
CA MET A 17 -1.68 1.14 11.12
C MET A 17 -0.82 0.52 10.03
N THR A 18 -0.32 -0.69 10.26
CA THR A 18 0.14 -1.52 9.16
C THR A 18 -1.09 -1.75 8.30
N PRO A 19 -1.06 -1.44 6.98
CA PRO A 19 -2.20 -1.69 6.10
C PRO A 19 -2.55 -3.18 6.15
N LYS A 20 -3.61 -3.53 6.87
CA LYS A 20 -4.15 -4.88 6.97
C LYS A 20 -5.25 -4.95 5.92
N GLY A 21 -4.92 -5.52 4.76
CA GLY A 21 -5.86 -5.71 3.66
C GLY A 21 -5.25 -6.60 2.59
N ASP A 22 -6.11 -7.17 1.76
CA ASP A 22 -5.68 -7.79 0.52
C ASP A 22 -5.65 -6.70 -0.54
N TYR A 23 -4.53 -6.57 -1.24
CA TYR A 23 -4.33 -5.51 -2.21
C TYR A 23 -4.06 -6.09 -3.57
N HIS A 24 -4.63 -5.49 -4.62
CA HIS A 24 -4.17 -5.76 -5.98
C HIS A 24 -3.27 -4.62 -6.47
N ILE A 25 -2.23 -4.96 -7.22
CA ILE A 25 -1.20 -4.02 -7.69
C ILE A 25 -1.22 -4.01 -9.21
N VAL A 26 -1.29 -2.81 -9.79
CA VAL A 26 -1.34 -2.57 -11.23
C VAL A 26 -0.11 -1.74 -11.63
N ALA A 27 0.50 -2.09 -12.75
CA ALA A 27 1.55 -1.28 -13.38
C ALA A 27 0.99 -0.65 -14.65
N GLU A 28 0.85 0.67 -14.66
CA GLU A 28 0.30 1.43 -15.77
C GLU A 28 1.40 2.15 -16.56
N ASP A 29 1.19 2.39 -17.85
CA ASP A 29 1.99 3.36 -18.60
C ASP A 29 1.50 4.81 -18.38
N GLU A 30 2.14 5.77 -19.04
CA GLU A 30 1.79 7.19 -18.95
C GLU A 30 0.38 7.52 -19.49
N PHE A 31 -0.23 6.61 -20.25
CA PHE A 31 -1.59 6.73 -20.77
C PHE A 31 -2.61 6.00 -19.88
N GLY A 32 -2.18 5.41 -18.76
CA GLY A 32 -3.03 4.65 -17.83
C GLY A 32 -3.34 3.24 -18.31
N ARG A 33 -2.62 2.69 -19.30
CA ARG A 33 -2.83 1.32 -19.77
C ARG A 33 -2.10 0.35 -18.87
N ASP A 34 -2.82 -0.67 -18.39
CA ASP A 34 -2.21 -1.77 -17.65
C ASP A 34 -1.18 -2.50 -18.53
N LEU A 35 0.05 -2.57 -18.04
CA LEU A 35 1.20 -3.22 -18.69
C LEU A 35 1.17 -4.74 -18.50
N ALA A 36 0.38 -5.26 -17.56
CA ALA A 36 0.26 -6.68 -17.28
C ALA A 36 -1.21 -7.13 -17.06
N PRO A 37 -2.12 -6.88 -18.03
CA PRO A 37 -3.57 -7.06 -17.84
C PRO A 37 -4.01 -8.51 -17.57
N ASN A 38 -3.15 -9.49 -17.89
CA ASN A 38 -3.41 -10.91 -17.67
C ASN A 38 -2.78 -11.44 -16.37
N ILE A 39 -2.10 -10.59 -15.59
CA ILE A 39 -1.40 -10.96 -14.37
C ILE A 39 -1.98 -10.15 -13.23
N LYS A 40 -2.52 -10.83 -12.21
CA LYS A 40 -2.99 -10.18 -10.99
C LYS A 40 -1.96 -10.33 -9.89
N PHE A 41 -1.34 -9.23 -9.50
CA PHE A 41 -0.47 -9.18 -8.34
C PHE A 41 -1.30 -8.92 -7.09
N VAL A 42 -1.41 -9.92 -6.20
CA VAL A 42 -2.16 -9.79 -4.94
C VAL A 42 -1.20 -9.87 -3.77
N ALA A 43 -1.33 -8.95 -2.82
CA ALA A 43 -0.57 -8.93 -1.57
C ALA A 43 -1.53 -9.05 -0.39
N GLN A 44 -1.42 -10.13 0.38
CA GLN A 44 -2.24 -10.36 1.56
C GLN A 44 -1.66 -9.65 2.78
N ASN A 45 -2.53 -9.02 3.57
CA ASN A 45 -2.16 -8.25 4.76
C ASN A 45 -1.03 -7.22 4.52
N GLY A 46 -0.98 -6.65 3.32
CA GLY A 46 0.07 -5.71 2.92
C GLY A 46 1.47 -6.30 2.77
N THR A 47 1.65 -7.61 3.02
CA THR A 47 2.95 -8.26 2.94
C THR A 47 3.34 -8.46 1.47
N GLY A 48 4.55 -8.07 1.11
CA GLY A 48 5.06 -8.24 -0.24
C GLY A 48 4.78 -7.08 -1.21
N ILE A 49 3.93 -6.10 -0.85
CA ILE A 49 3.67 -4.92 -1.71
C ILE A 49 4.97 -4.25 -2.14
N THR A 50 5.86 -3.96 -1.18
CA THR A 50 7.13 -3.29 -1.48
C THR A 50 8.01 -4.12 -2.43
N SER A 51 8.09 -5.43 -2.22
CA SER A 51 8.84 -6.34 -3.08
C SER A 51 8.26 -6.36 -4.49
N THR A 52 6.94 -6.52 -4.62
CA THR A 52 6.25 -6.49 -5.91
C THR A 52 6.46 -5.16 -6.64
N LYS A 53 6.37 -4.02 -5.93
CA LYS A 53 6.65 -2.69 -6.51
C LYS A 53 8.09 -2.60 -7.03
N ILE A 54 9.06 -3.14 -6.29
CA ILE A 54 10.47 -3.17 -6.73
C ILE A 54 10.62 -4.03 -7.98
N SER A 55 10.07 -5.25 -7.98
CA SER A 55 10.14 -6.17 -9.12
C SER A 55 9.46 -5.61 -10.37
N LEU A 56 8.27 -5.02 -10.22
CA LEU A 56 7.57 -4.35 -11.32
C LEU A 56 8.39 -3.19 -11.89
N CYS A 57 9.01 -2.37 -11.04
CA CYS A 57 9.88 -1.30 -11.52
C CYS A 57 11.16 -1.81 -12.21
N ALA A 58 11.68 -2.96 -11.81
CA ALA A 58 12.84 -3.57 -12.46
C ALA A 58 12.51 -4.10 -13.87
N VAL A 59 11.30 -4.64 -14.06
CA VAL A 59 10.83 -5.17 -15.35
C VAL A 59 10.33 -4.06 -16.27
N SER A 60 9.66 -3.05 -15.72
CA SER A 60 9.03 -1.95 -16.46
C SER A 60 9.48 -0.59 -15.95
N PRO A 61 10.69 -0.14 -16.30
CA PRO A 61 11.15 1.22 -16.00
C PRO A 61 10.16 2.27 -16.55
N GLY A 62 9.90 3.33 -15.78
CA GLY A 62 8.97 4.39 -16.16
C GLY A 62 7.48 4.10 -15.91
N ALA A 63 7.10 2.86 -15.55
CA ALA A 63 5.72 2.53 -15.18
C ALA A 63 5.21 3.32 -13.96
N ILE A 64 3.90 3.49 -13.88
CA ILE A 64 3.19 4.08 -12.74
C ILE A 64 2.52 2.94 -11.98
N ILE A 65 3.01 2.64 -10.79
CA ILE A 65 2.44 1.60 -9.95
C ILE A 65 1.31 2.17 -9.11
N ARG A 66 0.14 1.52 -9.17
CA ARG A 66 -1.01 1.78 -8.31
C ARG A 66 -1.38 0.53 -7.53
N VAL A 67 -1.91 0.76 -6.34
CA VAL A 67 -2.30 -0.25 -5.37
C VAL A 67 -3.72 0.07 -4.94
N TYR A 68 -4.58 -0.92 -5.06
CA TYR A 68 -5.99 -0.83 -4.72
C TYR A 68 -6.32 -1.90 -3.67
N ASP A 69 -7.29 -1.59 -2.81
CA ASP A 69 -7.91 -2.60 -1.96
C ASP A 69 -8.64 -3.63 -2.83
N LEU A 70 -8.41 -4.92 -2.59
CA LEU A 70 -9.00 -6.00 -3.37
C LEU A 70 -10.52 -6.12 -3.16
N HIS A 71 -11.02 -5.71 -2.00
CA HIS A 71 -12.42 -5.86 -1.61
C HIS A 71 -13.24 -4.64 -2.00
N THR A 72 -12.70 -3.42 -1.80
CA THR A 72 -13.42 -2.17 -2.11
C THR A 72 -13.08 -1.59 -3.48
N ASN A 73 -12.00 -2.05 -4.13
CA ASN A 73 -11.41 -1.43 -5.32
C ASN A 73 -10.99 0.04 -5.12
N GLU A 74 -10.84 0.50 -3.87
CA GLU A 74 -10.38 1.86 -3.59
C GLU A 74 -8.86 1.96 -3.72
N GLU A 75 -8.38 3.03 -4.36
CA GLU A 75 -6.94 3.29 -4.47
C GLU A 75 -6.36 3.69 -3.10
N ILE A 76 -5.31 2.98 -2.69
CA ILE A 76 -4.62 3.23 -1.43
C ILE A 76 -3.61 4.37 -1.61
N LYS A 77 -4.01 5.60 -1.31
CA LYS A 77 -3.19 6.83 -1.48
C LYS A 77 -1.82 6.81 -0.78
N SER A 78 -1.68 6.08 0.33
CA SER A 78 -0.38 5.95 1.01
C SER A 78 0.60 5.04 0.26
N LEU A 79 0.09 4.21 -0.66
CA LEU A 79 0.86 3.27 -1.47
C LEU A 79 0.89 3.65 -2.96
N SER A 80 0.10 4.65 -3.37
CA SER A 80 -0.16 5.00 -4.77
C SER A 80 -0.28 6.52 -4.98
N PRO A 81 0.08 7.04 -6.17
CA PRO A 81 0.84 6.37 -7.22
C PRO A 81 2.34 6.34 -6.90
N ARG A 82 3.08 5.40 -7.49
CA ARG A 82 4.55 5.41 -7.51
C ARG A 82 5.06 5.31 -8.94
N LYS A 83 5.76 6.34 -9.40
CA LYS A 83 6.49 6.27 -10.67
C LYS A 83 7.81 5.51 -10.49
N CYS A 84 8.04 4.51 -11.35
CA CYS A 84 9.30 3.79 -11.45
C CYS A 84 10.36 4.70 -12.11
N ARG A 85 11.61 4.60 -11.65
CA ARG A 85 12.76 5.36 -12.17
C ARG A 85 13.61 4.50 -13.06
#